data_AF-A0A534QGM8-F1
#
_entry.id   AF-A0A534QGM8-F1
#
_cell.length_a   1.000
_cell.length_b   1.000
_cell.length_c   1.000
_cell.angle_alpha   90.00
_cell.angle_beta   90.00
_cell.angle_gamma   90.00
#
_symmetry.space_group_name_H-M   'P 1'
#
loop_
_entity.id
_entity.type
_entity.pdbx_description
1 polymer ?
#
loop_
_entity_poly.entity_id
_entity_poly.type
_entity_poly.pdbx_seq_one_letter_code
_entity_poly.pdbx_strand_id
1 'polypeptide(L)'
;MLGCPAFEETGCEVLTAKGRNRALQAGLRAAEMTELIWACTMCGYCDAICPKDVQNVAIVLALRRELWGTPRRSRHEQADLVLGCTLRERLPELIPSIRRFVQRIGYRADVTDADCCGSLDVERGAVVPTRVRAGVVCDPICLEQYDGEFLGALAMRHLDMFDLKGRVYYFVPPRLVNRAPERFYALYDAMRRRFGCETNLDLNRLARCTGMSSVQGLSGEGRDVKAAVERLLATSRAERIITCSPADYLAFRDYSGRPVLFITECVRD
;
A
#
# COMPACT_ATOMS: atom_id res chain seq x y z
N MET A 1 -16.68 -0.93 16.22
CA MET A 1 -16.51 -1.79 15.03
C MET A 1 -15.74 -0.97 14.02
N LEU A 2 -14.57 -1.45 13.57
CA LEU A 2 -13.70 -0.70 12.67
C LEU A 2 -14.14 -0.90 11.23
N GLY A 3 -14.03 0.15 10.42
CA GLY A 3 -14.79 0.29 9.18
C GLY A 3 -13.92 0.59 7.97
N CYS A 4 -14.55 0.67 6.81
CA CYS A 4 -13.89 1.14 5.60
C CYS A 4 -13.21 2.50 5.86
N PRO A 5 -11.95 2.72 5.43
CA PRO A 5 -11.26 4.00 5.64
C PRO A 5 -12.05 5.22 5.16
N ALA A 6 -12.80 5.07 4.06
CA ALA A 6 -13.68 6.13 3.56
C ALA A 6 -14.80 6.49 4.53
N PHE A 7 -15.37 5.51 5.24
CA PHE A 7 -16.38 5.76 6.26
C PHE A 7 -15.77 6.37 7.52
N GLU A 8 -14.60 5.91 7.95
CA GLU A 8 -13.91 6.49 9.12
C GLU A 8 -13.57 7.96 8.92
N GLU A 9 -13.30 8.36 7.68
CA GLU A 9 -13.00 9.74 7.30
C GLU A 9 -14.25 10.61 7.16
N THR A 10 -15.30 10.10 6.52
CA THR A 10 -16.44 10.93 6.08
C THR A 10 -17.73 10.70 6.86
N GLY A 11 -17.85 9.58 7.57
CA GLY A 11 -19.12 9.12 8.15
C GLY A 11 -20.16 8.66 7.11
N CYS A 12 -19.83 8.66 5.81
CA CYS A 12 -20.78 8.39 4.74
C CYS A 12 -20.79 6.91 4.35
N GLU A 13 -21.83 6.16 4.74
CA GLU A 13 -21.96 4.72 4.40
C GLU A 13 -21.97 4.48 2.88
N VAL A 14 -22.48 5.44 2.11
CA VAL A 14 -22.54 5.34 0.64
C VAL A 14 -21.15 5.17 0.02
N LEU A 15 -20.10 5.77 0.60
CA LEU A 15 -18.70 5.69 0.13
C LEU A 15 -18.00 4.35 0.48
N THR A 16 -18.70 3.44 1.17
CA THR A 16 -18.17 2.11 1.48
C THR A 16 -18.39 1.11 0.35
N ALA A 17 -17.77 -0.06 0.43
CA ALA A 17 -18.03 -1.16 -0.50
C ALA A 17 -19.51 -1.58 -0.50
N LYS A 18 -20.13 -1.64 0.69
CA LYS A 18 -21.56 -1.93 0.85
C LYS A 18 -22.43 -0.87 0.17
N GLY A 19 -22.12 0.41 0.36
CA GLY A 19 -22.80 1.53 -0.27
C GLY A 19 -22.72 1.46 -1.80
N ARG A 20 -21.51 1.24 -2.34
CA ARG A 20 -21.28 1.05 -3.78
C ARG A 20 -22.07 -0.14 -4.34
N ASN A 21 -22.01 -1.29 -3.68
CA ASN A 21 -22.72 -2.49 -4.17
C ASN A 21 -24.24 -2.28 -4.18
N ARG A 22 -24.80 -1.55 -3.20
CA ARG A 22 -26.21 -1.17 -3.20
C ARG A 22 -26.57 -0.23 -4.36
N ALA A 23 -25.71 0.76 -4.64
CA ALA A 23 -25.91 1.65 -5.78
C ALA A 23 -25.92 0.89 -7.11
N LEU A 24 -25.00 -0.07 -7.30
CA LEU A 24 -24.99 -0.96 -8.47
C LEU A 24 -26.26 -1.82 -8.55
N GLN A 25 -26.70 -2.39 -7.43
CA GLN A 25 -27.94 -3.18 -7.36
C GLN A 25 -29.19 -2.33 -7.67
N ALA A 26 -29.14 -1.03 -7.39
CA ALA A 26 -30.19 -0.08 -7.75
C ALA A 26 -30.11 0.40 -9.22
N GLY A 27 -29.15 -0.10 -10.00
CA GLY A 27 -29.02 0.19 -11.43
C GLY A 27 -28.24 1.47 -11.76
N LEU A 28 -27.56 2.08 -10.79
CA LEU A 28 -26.69 3.25 -11.08
C LEU A 28 -25.50 2.81 -11.94
N ARG A 29 -25.15 3.63 -12.93
CA ARG A 29 -23.98 3.41 -13.79
C ARG A 29 -22.73 4.06 -13.19
N ALA A 30 -21.56 3.67 -13.67
CA ALA A 30 -20.29 4.21 -13.20
C ALA A 30 -20.23 5.75 -13.23
N ALA A 31 -20.72 6.38 -14.31
CA ALA A 31 -20.77 7.84 -14.45
C ALA A 31 -21.54 8.53 -13.31
N GLU A 32 -22.61 7.91 -12.83
CA GLU A 32 -23.46 8.40 -11.74
C GLU A 32 -22.84 8.14 -10.36
N MET A 33 -21.80 7.31 -10.29
CA MET A 33 -21.13 6.88 -9.08
C MET A 33 -19.69 7.40 -8.95
N THR A 34 -19.31 8.40 -9.76
CA THR A 34 -17.92 8.87 -9.90
C THR A 34 -17.24 9.10 -8.53
N GLU A 35 -17.81 9.94 -7.67
CA GLU A 35 -17.26 10.23 -6.34
C GLU A 35 -17.07 8.96 -5.49
N LEU A 36 -18.06 8.06 -5.50
CA LEU A 36 -18.05 6.82 -4.73
C LEU A 36 -16.94 5.85 -5.15
N ILE A 37 -16.69 5.81 -6.46
CA ILE A 37 -15.68 4.95 -7.09
C ILE A 37 -14.27 5.47 -6.77
N TRP A 38 -14.06 6.78 -6.86
CA TRP A 38 -12.77 7.39 -6.57
C TRP A 38 -12.46 7.44 -5.08
N ALA A 39 -13.48 7.52 -4.23
CA ALA A 39 -13.37 7.37 -2.78
C ALA A 39 -12.97 5.96 -2.29
N CYS A 40 -12.55 5.04 -3.16
CA CYS A 40 -11.94 3.78 -2.75
C CYS A 40 -10.41 3.92 -2.65
N THR A 41 -9.84 3.61 -1.48
CA THR A 41 -8.37 3.62 -1.27
C THR A 41 -7.66 2.38 -1.80
N MET A 42 -8.39 1.42 -2.38
CA MET A 42 -7.85 0.16 -2.90
C MET A 42 -7.15 -0.72 -1.85
N CYS A 43 -7.42 -0.46 -0.55
CA CYS A 43 -6.77 -1.11 0.59
C CYS A 43 -7.16 -2.58 0.81
N GLY A 44 -8.17 -3.10 0.12
CA GLY A 44 -8.60 -4.51 0.24
C GLY A 44 -9.34 -4.89 1.53
N TYR A 45 -9.52 -3.98 2.50
CA TYR A 45 -10.19 -4.30 3.78
C TYR A 45 -11.57 -4.96 3.58
N CYS A 46 -12.35 -4.43 2.65
CA CYS A 46 -13.69 -4.91 2.35
C CYS A 46 -13.73 -6.31 1.74
N ASP A 47 -12.69 -6.72 1.02
CA ASP A 47 -12.60 -8.06 0.44
C ASP A 47 -12.24 -9.06 1.54
N ALA A 48 -11.26 -8.71 2.38
CA ALA A 48 -10.78 -9.56 3.48
C ALA A 48 -11.86 -9.90 4.52
N ILE A 49 -12.81 -8.99 4.77
CA ILE A 49 -13.87 -9.18 5.76
C ILE A 49 -15.19 -9.66 5.14
N CYS A 50 -15.27 -9.80 3.81
CA CYS A 50 -16.54 -10.12 3.16
C CYS A 50 -16.93 -11.58 3.40
N PRO A 51 -18.05 -11.89 4.09
CA PRO A 51 -18.48 -13.27 4.32
C PRO A 51 -19.02 -13.96 3.06
N LYS A 52 -19.05 -13.26 1.92
CA LYS A 52 -19.56 -13.73 0.64
C LYS A 52 -18.48 -13.67 -0.45
N ASP A 53 -17.23 -13.44 -0.08
CA ASP A 53 -16.06 -13.38 -0.98
C ASP A 53 -16.25 -12.42 -2.16
N VAL A 54 -17.01 -11.35 -1.95
CA VAL A 54 -17.23 -10.32 -2.97
C VAL A 54 -15.91 -9.61 -3.23
N GLN A 55 -15.47 -9.64 -4.49
CA GLN A 55 -14.23 -9.01 -4.95
C GLN A 55 -14.45 -7.50 -5.20
N ASN A 56 -14.69 -6.72 -4.15
CA ASN A 56 -15.01 -5.29 -4.25
C ASN A 56 -13.88 -4.48 -4.88
N VAL A 57 -12.62 -4.84 -4.65
CA VAL A 57 -11.48 -4.19 -5.33
C VAL A 57 -11.58 -4.39 -6.84
N ALA A 58 -11.91 -5.60 -7.31
CA ALA A 58 -12.08 -5.90 -8.72
C ALA A 58 -13.28 -5.16 -9.33
N ILE A 59 -14.39 -5.06 -8.59
CA ILE A 59 -15.57 -4.28 -8.99
C ILE A 59 -15.19 -2.80 -9.17
N VAL A 60 -14.50 -2.19 -8.20
CA VAL A 60 -14.07 -0.79 -8.31
C VAL A 60 -13.15 -0.58 -9.51
N LEU A 61 -12.21 -1.50 -9.78
CA LEU A 61 -11.36 -1.42 -10.98
C LEU A 61 -12.14 -1.54 -12.28
N ALA A 62 -13.21 -2.33 -12.32
CA ALA A 62 -14.09 -2.40 -13.48
C ALA A 62 -14.83 -1.06 -13.69
N LEU A 63 -15.39 -0.48 -12.63
CA LEU A 63 -16.08 0.80 -12.72
C LEU A 63 -15.15 1.96 -13.10
N ARG A 64 -13.92 1.98 -12.58
CA ARG A 64 -12.92 2.99 -12.98
C ARG A 64 -12.55 2.85 -14.47
N ARG A 65 -12.47 1.63 -14.99
CA ARG A 65 -12.26 1.36 -16.42
C ARG A 65 -13.37 1.98 -17.28
N GLU A 66 -14.62 1.88 -16.84
CA GLU A 66 -15.75 2.51 -17.55
C GLU A 66 -15.65 4.04 -17.58
N LEU A 67 -15.09 4.67 -16.53
CA LEU A 67 -14.96 6.12 -16.43
C LEU A 67 -13.80 6.72 -17.23
N TRP A 68 -12.68 6.01 -17.35
CA TRP A 68 -11.42 6.58 -17.83
C TRP A 68 -11.15 6.37 -19.33
N GLY A 69 -11.83 5.41 -19.98
CA GLY A 69 -11.69 5.14 -21.41
C GLY A 69 -10.38 4.44 -21.80
N THR A 70 -10.00 4.52 -23.09
CA THR A 70 -8.85 3.77 -23.63
C THR A 70 -7.51 4.36 -23.16
N PRO A 71 -6.67 3.60 -22.44
CA PRO A 71 -5.44 4.12 -21.85
C PRO A 71 -4.27 4.11 -22.83
N ARG A 72 -3.24 4.92 -22.52
CA ARG A 72 -1.91 4.77 -23.14
C ARG A 72 -1.29 3.48 -22.63
N ARG A 73 -0.77 2.66 -23.55
CA ARG A 73 0.08 1.52 -23.21
C ARG A 73 1.42 2.05 -22.74
N SER A 74 1.73 1.84 -21.46
CA SER A 74 3.12 1.82 -21.00
C SER A 74 3.73 0.47 -21.39
N ARG A 75 4.95 0.50 -21.95
CA ARG A 75 5.75 -0.73 -22.13
C ARG A 75 6.64 -0.85 -20.90
N HIS A 76 6.64 -2.02 -20.29
CA HIS A 76 7.54 -2.34 -19.19
C HIS A 76 8.40 -3.52 -19.62
N GLU A 77 9.69 -3.43 -19.35
CA GLU A 77 10.63 -4.50 -19.56
C GLU A 77 10.89 -5.24 -18.24
N GLN A 78 11.39 -6.46 -18.35
CA GLN A 78 11.77 -7.26 -17.18
C GLN A 78 12.80 -6.51 -16.35
N ALA A 79 12.62 -6.50 -15.04
CA ALA A 79 13.42 -5.68 -14.13
C ALA A 79 13.98 -6.48 -12.95
N ASP A 80 15.26 -6.36 -12.61
CA ASP A 80 15.81 -7.00 -11.42
C ASP A 80 15.32 -6.30 -10.14
N LEU A 81 15.27 -4.96 -10.15
CA LEU A 81 14.79 -4.12 -9.05
C LEU A 81 13.86 -3.02 -9.57
N VAL A 82 12.61 -3.04 -9.09
CA VAL A 82 11.58 -2.03 -9.36
C VAL A 82 11.45 -1.11 -8.15
N LEU A 83 11.88 0.14 -8.29
CA LEU A 83 11.79 1.14 -7.24
C LEU A 83 10.39 1.76 -7.16
N GLY A 84 9.74 2.00 -8.29
CA GLY A 84 8.53 2.84 -8.37
C GLY A 84 8.85 4.35 -8.35
N CYS A 85 7.91 5.14 -8.85
CA CYS A 85 8.10 6.60 -9.03
C CYS A 85 8.29 7.34 -7.71
N THR A 86 7.61 6.94 -6.62
CA THR A 86 7.76 7.61 -5.32
C THR A 86 9.19 7.52 -4.79
N LEU A 87 9.85 6.35 -4.90
CA LEU A 87 11.25 6.22 -4.51
C LEU A 87 12.18 6.99 -5.44
N ARG A 88 11.97 6.93 -6.76
CA ARG A 88 12.84 7.62 -7.73
C ARG A 88 12.76 9.14 -7.62
N GLU A 89 11.56 9.68 -7.49
CA GLU A 89 11.31 11.11 -7.67
C GLU A 89 11.22 11.86 -6.33
N ARG A 90 10.73 11.20 -5.27
CA ARG A 90 10.43 11.88 -3.99
C ARG A 90 11.29 11.42 -2.83
N LEU A 91 11.90 10.23 -2.92
CA LEU A 91 12.71 9.63 -1.87
C LEU A 91 14.03 9.01 -2.40
N PRO A 92 14.78 9.68 -3.30
CA PRO A 92 15.99 9.11 -3.88
C PRO A 92 17.06 8.79 -2.83
N GLU A 93 17.02 9.45 -1.68
CA GLU A 93 17.91 9.21 -0.53
C GLU A 93 17.79 7.80 0.06
N LEU A 94 16.66 7.11 -0.16
CA LEU A 94 16.44 5.75 0.35
C LEU A 94 17.03 4.68 -0.57
N ILE A 95 17.31 4.99 -1.84
CA ILE A 95 17.77 4.03 -2.84
C ILE A 95 19.08 3.32 -2.42
N PRO A 96 20.10 3.99 -1.86
CA PRO A 96 21.33 3.32 -1.43
C PRO A 96 21.10 2.26 -0.34
N SER A 97 20.23 2.51 0.64
CA SER A 97 19.93 1.53 1.71
C SER A 97 19.17 0.33 1.15
N ILE A 98 18.23 0.58 0.24
CA ILE A 98 17.47 -0.47 -0.47
C ILE A 98 18.39 -1.37 -1.27
N ARG A 99 19.25 -0.80 -2.13
CA ARG A 99 20.20 -1.56 -2.95
C ARG A 99 21.12 -2.42 -2.09
N ARG A 100 21.67 -1.83 -1.01
CA ARG A 100 22.54 -2.54 -0.07
C ARG A 100 21.82 -3.73 0.55
N PHE A 101 20.59 -3.56 1.02
CA PHE A 101 19.80 -4.65 1.58
C PHE A 101 19.57 -5.76 0.55
N VAL A 102 19.06 -5.40 -0.64
CA VAL A 102 18.76 -6.35 -1.74
C VAL A 102 20.01 -7.15 -2.14
N GLN A 103 21.17 -6.50 -2.26
CA GLN A 103 22.44 -7.17 -2.54
C GLN A 103 22.85 -8.14 -1.43
N ARG A 104 22.71 -7.74 -0.15
CA ARG A 104 23.07 -8.60 1.00
C ARG A 104 22.23 -9.86 1.07
N ILE A 105 20.97 -9.83 0.62
CA ILE A 105 20.09 -11.00 0.56
C ILE A 105 20.21 -11.78 -0.77
N GLY A 106 21.22 -11.47 -1.59
CA GLY A 106 21.57 -12.25 -2.79
C GLY A 106 20.79 -11.91 -4.05
N TYR A 107 20.01 -10.83 -4.05
CA TYR A 107 19.29 -10.35 -5.23
C TYR A 107 20.13 -9.36 -6.03
N ARG A 108 19.91 -9.32 -7.35
CA ARG A 108 20.45 -8.26 -8.21
C ARG A 108 19.78 -6.93 -7.87
N ALA A 109 20.57 -5.86 -7.87
CA ALA A 109 20.10 -4.50 -7.52
C ALA A 109 20.26 -3.51 -8.70
N ASP A 110 20.41 -4.04 -9.91
CA ASP A 110 20.42 -3.26 -11.13
C ASP A 110 19.00 -2.71 -11.38
N VAL A 111 18.88 -1.39 -11.25
CA VAL A 111 17.60 -0.70 -11.41
C VAL A 111 17.28 -0.60 -12.88
N THR A 112 16.09 -1.05 -13.24
CA THR A 112 15.66 -1.25 -14.63
C THR A 112 14.31 -0.61 -14.92
N ASP A 113 13.61 -0.09 -13.91
CA ASP A 113 12.35 0.63 -14.10
C ASP A 113 12.57 2.12 -14.43
N ALA A 114 12.98 2.39 -15.67
CA ALA A 114 13.15 3.76 -16.17
C ALA A 114 11.82 4.55 -16.21
N ASP A 115 10.70 3.84 -16.42
CA ASP A 115 9.37 4.45 -16.61
C ASP A 115 8.41 4.19 -15.43
N CYS A 116 7.33 4.98 -15.36
CA CYS A 116 6.24 4.76 -14.41
C CYS A 116 5.61 3.40 -14.68
N CYS A 117 5.48 2.56 -13.65
CA CYS A 117 4.83 1.24 -13.73
C CYS A 117 3.37 1.22 -14.21
N GLY A 118 2.74 2.38 -14.41
CA GLY A 118 1.34 2.51 -14.79
C GLY A 118 0.35 2.14 -13.68
N SER A 119 0.78 1.80 -12.46
CA SER A 119 -0.14 1.32 -11.41
C SER A 119 -1.18 2.36 -11.00
N LEU A 120 -0.84 3.66 -11.06
CA LEU A 120 -1.83 4.72 -10.87
C LEU A 120 -2.78 4.86 -12.06
N ASP A 121 -2.32 4.56 -13.26
CA ASP A 121 -3.20 4.49 -14.42
C ASP A 121 -4.16 3.30 -14.29
N VAL A 122 -3.70 2.14 -13.82
CA VAL A 122 -4.58 0.98 -13.49
C VAL A 122 -5.64 1.40 -12.49
N GLU A 123 -5.20 2.05 -11.41
CA GLU A 123 -6.12 2.60 -10.43
C GLU A 123 -7.03 3.64 -11.02
N ARG A 124 -6.64 4.32 -12.10
CA ARG A 124 -7.53 5.23 -12.80
C ARG A 124 -8.50 4.52 -13.73
N GLY A 125 -8.33 3.22 -13.98
CA GLY A 125 -9.13 2.47 -14.93
C GLY A 125 -8.40 2.15 -16.23
N ALA A 126 -7.08 2.25 -16.27
CA ALA A 126 -6.32 1.79 -17.42
C ALA A 126 -6.31 0.25 -17.49
N VAL A 127 -6.55 -0.30 -18.67
CA VAL A 127 -6.11 -1.64 -19.05
C VAL A 127 -4.60 -1.61 -19.29
N VAL A 128 -3.87 -2.31 -18.46
CA VAL A 128 -2.41 -2.44 -18.59
C VAL A 128 -2.10 -3.86 -19.04
N PRO A 129 -1.09 -4.08 -19.92
CA PRO A 129 -0.70 -5.41 -20.35
C PRO A 129 -0.38 -6.36 -19.19
N THR A 130 -0.23 -7.64 -19.53
CA THR A 130 0.16 -8.72 -18.62
C THR A 130 1.30 -8.28 -17.69
N ARG A 131 1.22 -8.68 -16.41
CA ARG A 131 2.25 -8.38 -15.42
C ARG A 131 3.65 -8.71 -15.95
N VAL A 132 4.58 -7.80 -15.72
CA VAL A 132 5.97 -7.98 -16.12
C VAL A 132 6.75 -8.61 -14.98
N ARG A 133 7.61 -9.58 -15.30
CA ARG A 133 8.44 -10.22 -14.28
C ARG A 133 9.42 -9.21 -13.69
N ALA A 134 9.55 -9.26 -12.36
CA ALA A 134 10.57 -8.53 -11.64
C ALA A 134 11.27 -9.41 -10.60
N GLY A 135 12.51 -9.08 -10.25
CA GLY A 135 13.19 -9.69 -9.10
C GLY A 135 12.59 -9.19 -7.79
N VAL A 136 12.80 -7.92 -7.48
CA VAL A 136 12.31 -7.25 -6.27
C VAL A 136 11.48 -6.01 -6.62
N VAL A 137 10.37 -5.83 -5.93
CA VAL A 137 9.49 -4.65 -6.04
C VAL A 137 9.46 -3.90 -4.71
N CYS A 138 9.86 -2.63 -4.71
CA CYS A 138 10.01 -1.81 -3.51
C CYS A 138 8.73 -1.10 -3.07
N ASP A 139 7.89 -0.71 -4.03
CA ASP A 139 6.63 -0.05 -3.75
C ASP A 139 5.46 -1.05 -3.84
N PRO A 140 4.64 -1.23 -2.80
CA PRO A 140 3.51 -2.15 -2.85
C PRO A 140 2.50 -1.81 -3.94
N ILE A 141 2.40 -0.56 -4.42
CA ILE A 141 1.50 -0.22 -5.52
C ILE A 141 1.97 -0.84 -6.85
N CYS A 142 3.29 -0.99 -7.04
CA CYS A 142 3.87 -1.54 -8.26
C CYS A 142 3.58 -3.05 -8.44
N LEU A 143 3.21 -3.77 -7.37
CA LEU A 143 2.85 -5.19 -7.43
C LEU A 143 1.55 -5.47 -8.21
N GLU A 144 0.78 -4.43 -8.53
CA GLU A 144 -0.33 -4.58 -9.46
C GLU A 144 0.17 -4.95 -10.87
N GLN A 145 1.36 -4.46 -11.23
CA GLN A 145 1.92 -4.48 -12.58
C GLN A 145 3.18 -5.34 -12.73
N TYR A 146 3.85 -5.64 -11.61
CA TYR A 146 5.01 -6.51 -11.59
C TYR A 146 4.73 -7.80 -10.83
N ASP A 147 5.20 -8.91 -11.39
CA ASP A 147 5.27 -10.20 -10.72
C ASP A 147 6.68 -10.38 -10.15
N GLY A 148 6.85 -10.08 -8.87
CA GLY A 148 8.14 -10.14 -8.17
C GLY A 148 7.98 -10.20 -6.65
N GLU A 149 9.09 -10.36 -5.95
CA GLU A 149 9.08 -10.39 -4.48
C GLU A 149 9.00 -8.97 -3.90
N PHE A 150 8.09 -8.76 -2.96
CA PHE A 150 7.97 -7.47 -2.29
C PHE A 150 9.12 -7.24 -1.31
N LEU A 151 9.77 -6.07 -1.39
CA LEU A 151 10.88 -5.67 -0.52
C LEU A 151 10.55 -5.84 0.97
N GLY A 152 9.37 -5.38 1.40
CA GLY A 152 8.97 -5.52 2.81
C GLY A 152 8.78 -6.98 3.23
N ALA A 153 8.31 -7.85 2.33
CA ALA A 153 8.17 -9.28 2.62
C ALA A 153 9.55 -9.94 2.78
N LEU A 154 10.49 -9.58 1.91
CA LEU A 154 11.89 -10.01 2.04
C LEU A 154 12.49 -9.53 3.35
N ALA A 155 12.30 -8.27 3.74
CA ALA A 155 12.73 -7.76 5.03
C ALA A 155 12.18 -8.59 6.20
N MET A 156 10.91 -9.00 6.14
CA MET A 156 10.31 -9.85 7.18
C MET A 156 10.82 -11.30 7.18
N ARG A 157 11.39 -11.80 6.08
CA ARG A 157 12.05 -13.12 6.04
C ARG A 157 13.47 -13.09 6.59
N HIS A 158 14.08 -11.91 6.65
CA HIS A 158 15.46 -11.68 7.09
C HIS A 158 15.55 -10.80 8.35
N LEU A 159 14.63 -10.99 9.30
CA LEU A 159 14.53 -10.18 10.53
C LEU A 159 15.78 -10.22 11.42
N ASP A 160 16.66 -11.20 11.21
CA ASP A 160 17.95 -11.31 11.87
C ASP A 160 18.93 -10.18 11.48
N MET A 161 18.75 -9.59 10.29
CA MET A 161 19.57 -8.49 9.79
C MET A 161 19.19 -7.11 10.36
N PHE A 162 18.05 -7.00 11.06
CA PHE A 162 17.50 -5.71 11.48
C PHE A 162 17.66 -5.47 12.98
N ASP A 163 17.80 -4.20 13.35
CA ASP A 163 17.79 -3.76 14.74
C ASP A 163 16.76 -2.64 14.96
N LEU A 164 15.55 -3.06 15.36
CA LEU A 164 14.44 -2.13 15.59
C LEU A 164 14.46 -1.66 17.05
N LYS A 165 15.45 -0.83 17.41
CA LYS A 165 15.62 -0.34 18.79
C LYS A 165 14.44 0.52 19.27
N GLY A 166 14.12 0.39 20.57
CA GLY A 166 13.15 1.24 21.26
C GLY A 166 11.69 0.87 20.98
N ARG A 167 10.76 1.79 21.26
CA ARG A 167 9.33 1.56 21.02
C ARG A 167 8.99 1.92 19.58
N VAL A 168 8.68 0.91 18.78
CA VAL A 168 8.46 1.05 17.34
C VAL A 168 6.99 0.85 16.99
N TYR A 169 6.48 1.69 16.11
CA TYR A 169 5.24 1.44 15.36
C TYR A 169 5.61 1.01 13.96
N TYR A 170 5.43 -0.27 13.64
CA TYR A 170 5.65 -0.77 12.29
C TYR A 170 4.35 -0.67 11.48
N PHE A 171 4.35 0.13 10.44
CA PHE A 171 3.23 0.26 9.53
C PHE A 171 3.27 -0.84 8.46
N VAL A 172 2.28 -1.72 8.52
CA VAL A 172 2.06 -2.84 7.62
C VAL A 172 1.27 -2.35 6.39
N PRO A 173 1.80 -2.47 5.16
CA PRO A 173 1.11 -1.99 3.95
C PRO A 173 -0.24 -2.71 3.73
N PRO A 174 -1.38 -1.99 3.80
CA PRO A 174 -2.70 -2.62 3.77
C PRO A 174 -3.01 -3.36 2.48
N ARG A 175 -2.55 -2.82 1.36
CA ARG A 175 -2.76 -3.40 0.03
C ARG A 175 -2.18 -4.82 -0.09
N LEU A 176 -1.16 -5.13 0.69
CA LEU A 176 -0.56 -6.47 0.72
C LEU A 176 -1.34 -7.38 1.67
N VAL A 177 -1.43 -6.96 2.92
CA VAL A 177 -1.93 -7.82 3.99
C VAL A 177 -3.41 -8.10 3.87
N ASN A 178 -4.21 -7.11 3.45
CA ASN A 178 -5.64 -7.35 3.30
C ASN A 178 -5.98 -8.15 2.03
N ARG A 179 -5.07 -8.23 1.04
CA ARG A 179 -5.34 -8.95 -0.21
C ARG A 179 -4.80 -10.38 -0.24
N ALA A 180 -3.79 -10.68 0.57
CA ALA A 180 -3.23 -12.02 0.72
C ALA A 180 -2.87 -12.28 2.20
N PRO A 181 -3.84 -12.21 3.12
CA PRO A 181 -3.60 -12.31 4.56
C PRO A 181 -2.83 -13.58 4.94
N GLU A 182 -3.14 -14.70 4.30
CA GLU A 182 -2.48 -15.99 4.49
C GLU A 182 -0.97 -15.96 4.19
N ARG A 183 -0.54 -15.13 3.24
CA ARG A 183 0.89 -14.98 2.88
C ARG A 183 1.66 -14.13 3.88
N PHE A 184 1.00 -13.14 4.50
CA PHE A 184 1.70 -12.07 5.21
C PHE A 184 1.54 -12.09 6.74
N TYR A 185 0.46 -12.66 7.28
CA TYR A 185 0.23 -12.67 8.72
C TYR A 185 1.35 -13.33 9.51
N ALA A 186 1.85 -14.48 9.06
CA ALA A 186 2.95 -15.17 9.74
C ALA A 186 4.24 -14.33 9.78
N LEU A 187 4.51 -13.57 8.72
CA LEU A 187 5.69 -12.71 8.61
C LEU A 187 5.61 -11.54 9.60
N TYR A 188 4.48 -10.84 9.65
CA TYR A 188 4.30 -9.70 10.57
C TYR A 188 4.15 -10.13 12.03
N ASP A 189 3.60 -11.32 12.31
CA ASP A 189 3.60 -11.91 13.65
C ASP A 189 5.01 -12.24 14.12
N ALA A 190 5.86 -12.77 13.24
CA ALA A 190 7.26 -13.04 13.56
C ALA A 190 8.00 -11.74 13.91
N MET A 191 7.82 -10.69 13.12
CA MET A 191 8.36 -9.36 13.41
C MET A 191 7.86 -8.82 14.76
N ARG A 192 6.55 -8.86 15.02
CA ARG A 192 5.96 -8.39 16.27
C ARG A 192 6.52 -9.13 17.47
N ARG A 193 6.60 -10.46 17.41
CA ARG A 193 7.15 -11.29 18.49
C ARG A 193 8.64 -11.00 18.72
N ARG A 194 9.41 -10.76 17.67
CA ARG A 194 10.85 -10.49 17.76
C ARG A 194 11.16 -9.13 18.34
N PHE A 195 10.43 -8.09 17.92
CA PHE A 195 10.78 -6.70 18.24
C PHE A 195 9.82 -6.01 19.21
N GLY A 196 8.70 -6.64 19.58
CA GLY A 196 7.70 -6.05 20.47
C GLY A 196 7.06 -4.78 19.91
N CYS A 197 7.04 -4.60 18.58
CA CYS A 197 6.53 -3.39 17.94
C CYS A 197 4.99 -3.33 17.95
N GLU A 198 4.46 -2.12 18.00
CA GLU A 198 3.06 -1.85 17.68
C GLU A 198 2.85 -1.89 16.16
N THR A 199 1.62 -2.11 15.70
CA THR A 199 1.29 -2.15 14.26
C THR A 199 -0.08 -1.52 13.98
N ASN A 200 -0.35 -1.18 12.73
CA ASN A 200 -1.65 -0.72 12.23
C ASN A 200 -2.67 -1.87 12.00
N LEU A 201 -2.39 -3.08 12.48
CA LEU A 201 -3.34 -4.20 12.42
C LEU A 201 -4.43 -4.00 13.48
N ASP A 202 -5.69 -4.16 13.08
CA ASP A 202 -6.82 -4.07 13.99
C ASP A 202 -7.09 -5.39 14.75
N LEU A 203 -8.18 -5.44 15.52
CA LEU A 203 -8.59 -6.64 16.27
C LEU A 203 -8.91 -7.84 15.36
N ASN A 204 -9.29 -7.59 14.10
CA ASN A 204 -9.50 -8.60 13.07
C ASN A 204 -8.21 -8.89 12.27
N ARG A 205 -7.07 -8.32 12.70
CA ARG A 205 -5.77 -8.40 12.04
C ARG A 205 -5.76 -7.78 10.64
N LEU A 206 -6.68 -6.87 10.36
CA LEU A 206 -6.71 -6.13 9.11
C LEU A 206 -5.93 -4.82 9.25
N ALA A 207 -5.16 -4.51 8.23
CA ALA A 207 -4.29 -3.34 8.21
C ALA A 207 -5.10 -2.09 7.81
N ARG A 208 -5.02 -1.04 8.62
CA ARG A 208 -5.58 0.28 8.32
C ARG A 208 -4.65 1.09 7.42
N CYS A 209 -5.20 1.90 6.50
CA CYS A 209 -4.41 2.71 5.56
C CYS A 209 -4.36 4.19 5.92
N THR A 210 -3.26 4.85 5.55
CA THR A 210 -3.14 6.32 5.56
C THR A 210 -3.97 6.97 4.43
N GLY A 211 -4.29 6.20 3.38
CA GLY A 211 -4.89 6.70 2.14
C GLY A 211 -3.90 7.29 1.15
N MET A 212 -2.63 7.51 1.54
CA MET A 212 -1.61 8.15 0.71
C MET A 212 -1.31 7.37 -0.57
N SER A 213 -1.29 6.04 -0.50
CA SER A 213 -0.99 5.14 -1.62
C SER A 213 -2.16 4.94 -2.60
N SER A 214 -3.05 5.92 -2.73
CA SER A 214 -4.20 5.91 -3.66
C SER A 214 -4.10 7.08 -4.63
N VAL A 215 -4.82 7.03 -5.76
CA VAL A 215 -4.88 8.15 -6.72
C VAL A 215 -5.21 9.48 -6.03
N GLN A 216 -6.21 9.49 -5.15
CA GLN A 216 -6.63 10.68 -4.38
C GLN A 216 -5.54 11.14 -3.40
N GLY A 217 -4.93 10.19 -2.68
CA GLY A 217 -3.86 10.48 -1.74
C GLY A 217 -2.64 11.13 -2.42
N LEU A 218 -2.22 10.61 -3.57
CA LEU A 218 -1.07 11.13 -4.31
C LEU A 218 -1.36 12.42 -5.06
N SER A 219 -2.60 12.66 -5.49
CA SER A 219 -2.99 13.95 -6.10
C SER A 219 -3.18 15.05 -5.05
N GLY A 220 -3.31 14.69 -3.77
CA GLY A 220 -3.67 15.62 -2.69
C GLY A 220 -5.15 16.02 -2.70
N GLU A 221 -5.98 15.36 -3.51
CA GLU A 221 -7.40 15.69 -3.64
C GLU A 221 -8.28 14.71 -2.84
N GLY A 222 -9.15 15.26 -1.99
CA GLY A 222 -10.27 14.51 -1.41
C GLY A 222 -9.90 13.51 -0.31
N ARG A 223 -8.69 13.57 0.25
CA ARG A 223 -8.29 12.77 1.43
C ARG A 223 -7.63 13.58 2.52
N ASP A 224 -8.14 13.44 3.74
CA ASP A 224 -7.48 13.92 4.95
C ASP A 224 -6.45 12.88 5.46
N VAL A 225 -5.32 12.80 4.75
CA VAL A 225 -4.20 11.91 5.09
C VAL A 225 -3.66 12.22 6.48
N LYS A 226 -3.66 13.50 6.88
CA LYS A 226 -3.22 13.94 8.21
C LYS A 226 -4.10 13.32 9.28
N ALA A 227 -5.43 13.47 9.18
CA ALA A 227 -6.35 12.89 10.15
C ALA A 227 -6.26 11.35 10.17
N ALA A 228 -5.99 10.71 9.02
CA ALA A 228 -5.76 9.26 8.97
C ALA A 228 -4.50 8.86 9.76
N VAL A 229 -3.39 9.58 9.60
CA VAL A 229 -2.15 9.36 10.38
C VAL A 229 -2.39 9.60 11.87
N GLU A 230 -3.08 10.68 12.25
CA GLU A 230 -3.42 10.96 13.65
C GLU A 230 -4.26 9.83 14.27
N ARG A 231 -5.28 9.34 13.55
CA ARG A 231 -6.10 8.19 14.00
C ARG A 231 -5.30 6.91 14.16
N LEU A 232 -4.33 6.65 13.29
CA LEU A 232 -3.46 5.47 13.36
C LEU A 232 -2.55 5.49 14.59
N LEU A 233 -2.12 6.69 15.01
CA LEU A 233 -1.16 6.90 16.09
C LEU A 233 -1.80 7.28 17.43
N ALA A 234 -3.12 7.55 17.46
CA ALA A 234 -3.84 8.07 18.62
C ALA A 234 -3.63 7.25 19.90
N THR A 235 -3.51 5.93 19.79
CA THR A 235 -3.28 5.03 20.93
C THR A 235 -1.84 4.52 21.01
N SER A 236 -0.97 4.94 20.08
CA SER A 236 0.37 4.38 19.95
C SER A 236 1.35 5.04 20.90
N ARG A 237 2.13 4.23 21.64
CA ARG A 237 3.21 4.69 22.53
C ARG A 237 4.59 4.61 21.88
N ALA A 238 4.64 4.30 20.58
CA ALA A 238 5.88 4.23 19.84
C ALA A 238 6.58 5.58 19.74
N GLU A 239 7.89 5.58 19.91
CA GLU A 239 8.74 6.75 19.79
C GLU A 239 9.14 7.02 18.34
N ARG A 240 9.03 6.02 17.46
CA ARG A 240 9.36 6.10 16.04
C ARG A 240 8.48 5.21 15.19
N ILE A 241 8.43 5.49 13.90
CA ILE A 241 7.62 4.78 12.91
C ILE A 241 8.53 4.11 11.90
N ILE A 242 8.22 2.87 11.54
CA ILE A 242 8.94 2.13 10.50
C ILE A 242 7.94 1.66 9.45
N THR A 243 8.27 1.80 8.17
CA THR A 243 7.44 1.32 7.07
C THR A 243 8.30 0.80 5.92
N CYS A 244 7.68 0.00 5.05
CA CYS A 244 8.27 -0.43 3.77
C CYS A 244 7.46 0.07 2.56
N SER A 245 6.46 0.92 2.77
CA SER A 245 5.76 1.61 1.68
C SER A 245 6.29 3.04 1.52
N PRO A 246 6.81 3.42 0.33
CA PRO A 246 7.31 4.78 0.08
C PRO A 246 6.25 5.86 0.26
N ALA A 247 5.02 5.64 -0.21
CA ALA A 247 3.93 6.57 -0.04
C ALA A 247 3.55 6.74 1.44
N ASP A 248 3.40 5.65 2.19
CA ASP A 248 3.12 5.76 3.63
C ASP A 248 4.30 6.37 4.42
N TYR A 249 5.55 6.17 3.97
CA TYR A 249 6.72 6.86 4.55
C TYR A 249 6.58 8.37 4.47
N LEU A 250 6.19 8.91 3.31
CA LEU A 250 5.91 10.34 3.13
C LEU A 250 4.78 10.81 4.06
N ALA A 251 3.67 10.07 4.12
CA ALA A 251 2.54 10.42 4.98
C ALA A 251 2.94 10.52 6.46
N PHE A 252 3.67 9.54 6.98
CA PHE A 252 4.13 9.60 8.35
C PHE A 252 5.19 10.68 8.57
N ARG A 253 6.11 10.86 7.63
CA ARG A 253 7.16 11.89 7.75
C ARG A 253 6.54 13.28 7.86
N ASP A 254 5.51 13.54 7.06
CA ASP A 254 4.89 14.86 6.97
C ASP A 254 3.91 15.13 8.14
N TYR A 255 3.26 14.09 8.69
CA TYR A 255 2.13 14.28 9.63
C TYR A 255 2.28 13.65 11.01
N SER A 256 3.24 12.75 11.26
CA SER A 256 3.29 12.02 12.54
C SER A 256 3.89 12.80 13.71
N GLY A 257 4.76 13.78 13.41
CA GLY A 257 5.61 14.43 14.41
C GLY A 257 6.61 13.48 15.10
N ARG A 258 6.81 12.27 14.58
CA ARG A 258 7.75 11.26 15.11
C ARG A 258 8.84 10.97 14.07
N PRO A 259 10.04 10.52 14.48
CA PRO A 259 11.03 9.97 13.57
C PRO A 259 10.42 8.83 12.73
N VAL A 260 10.63 8.90 11.42
CA VAL A 260 10.15 7.89 10.47
C VAL A 260 11.36 7.29 9.76
N LEU A 261 11.42 5.96 9.72
CA LEU A 261 12.47 5.21 9.04
C LEU A 261 11.84 4.29 8.01
N PHE A 262 12.50 4.15 6.88
CA PHE A 262 12.25 3.10 5.93
C PHE A 262 12.94 1.82 6.40
N ILE A 263 12.31 0.66 6.22
CA ILE A 263 12.78 -0.59 6.84
C ILE A 263 14.26 -0.90 6.53
N THR A 264 14.75 -0.60 5.32
CA THR A 264 16.13 -0.88 4.91
C THR A 264 17.18 0.04 5.56
N GLU A 265 16.76 1.15 6.16
CA GLU A 265 17.64 2.00 6.99
C GLU A 265 17.92 1.38 8.36
N CYS A 266 17.14 0.35 8.74
CA CYS A 266 17.27 -0.34 10.02
C CYS A 266 18.12 -1.62 9.95
N VAL A 267 18.78 -1.86 8.81
CA VAL A 267 19.71 -2.98 8.62
C VAL A 267 20.97 -2.73 9.43
N ARG A 268 21.42 -3.72 10.21
CA ARG A 268 22.68 -3.66 10.97
C ARG A 268 23.86 -3.55 10.01
N ASP A 269 24.87 -2.77 10.37
CA ASP A 269 26.14 -2.73 9.62
C ASP A 269 26.77 -4.13 9.56
#